data_AF-A0A8S1IU24-F1
#
_entry.id   AF-A0A8S1IU24-F1
#
_cell.length_a   1.000
_cell.length_b   1.000
_cell.length_c   1.000
_cell.angle_alpha   90.00
_cell.angle_beta   90.00
_cell.angle_gamma   90.00
#
_symmetry.space_group_name_H-M   'P 1'
#
loop_
_entity.id
_entity.type
_entity.pdbx_description
1 polymer ?
#
loop_
_entity_poly.entity_id
_entity_poly.type
_entity_poly.pdbx_seq_one_letter_code
_entity_poly.pdbx_strand_id
1 'polypeptide(L)'
;MAIRFGSRVLKRAEGRFAGLRAWERLFAQQGIAEANTDQQVQGLLSRRLLSTQNLPLTLCTISTAGLGVFNHGGPAADCRWHSQAGHVSLHQRSSSTVAVRSGLEGGDDADASGQLGILRSEEVLVGAWKVELETGKLARLADGSCMGRMGDTCVLSTVVCERSPQQAPSDMVPLQVHYREKLSAVGEIPRNFTRREGNPKDREVLCMRLLDRAIRPLFPPGFCHEIQVTTLALSIDGENDTDMLSINTASAALTCSSIPWNGPVGAVRIAYTGGQPVVNPTASELKEAQMELVYAGTQDRTVMMECDASEVPEDVLADMLRLAHQEVQKLLELQSRLVSPNAETKRKIFLTAADAEAAERVASLAAPLIEDMFRRPGMRKAERSSARREAKRAVLQQLQEQGAMRRDNDRVPGSGCVSQADLDIAFAAAEARALRGMALTEGLRIDGRGIHDIRPLETEVEDQQPASGCPLLEALQTRDVFLLKSSKANPRNS
;
A
#
# COMPACT_ATOMS: atom_id res chain seq x y z
N MET A 1 -33.63 28.42 -29.79
CA MET A 1 -33.87 28.60 -28.34
C MET A 1 -32.68 28.13 -27.47
N ALA A 2 -31.48 27.90 -28.04
CA ALA A 2 -30.32 27.37 -27.30
C ALA A 2 -29.22 28.41 -26.96
N ILE A 3 -29.29 29.64 -27.48
CA ILE A 3 -28.21 30.63 -27.32
C ILE A 3 -28.42 31.55 -26.08
N ARG A 4 -29.58 31.48 -25.41
CA ARG A 4 -29.88 32.33 -24.23
C ARG A 4 -29.49 31.74 -22.87
N PHE A 5 -28.98 30.51 -22.79
CA PHE A 5 -28.66 29.86 -21.50
C PHE A 5 -27.21 30.10 -21.01
N GLY A 6 -26.26 30.34 -21.91
CA GLY A 6 -24.83 30.46 -21.56
C GLY A 6 -24.47 31.68 -20.70
N SER A 7 -25.18 32.81 -20.85
CA SER A 7 -24.83 34.05 -20.13
C SER A 7 -25.33 34.10 -18.68
N ARG A 8 -26.30 33.26 -18.29
CA ARG A 8 -26.81 33.19 -16.91
C ARG A 8 -25.95 32.29 -16.01
N VAL A 9 -25.22 31.33 -16.58
CA VAL A 9 -24.34 30.43 -15.84
C VAL A 9 -23.06 31.16 -15.40
N LEU A 10 -22.48 32.01 -16.27
CA LEU A 10 -21.28 32.78 -15.93
C LEU A 10 -21.52 33.84 -14.83
N LYS A 11 -22.65 34.55 -14.82
CA LYS A 11 -22.97 35.52 -13.75
C LYS A 11 -23.25 34.88 -12.38
N ARG A 12 -23.54 33.56 -12.33
CA ARG A 12 -23.70 32.81 -11.07
C ARG A 12 -22.38 32.29 -10.51
N ALA A 13 -21.31 32.28 -11.29
CA ALA A 13 -19.98 31.83 -10.84
C ALA A 13 -19.27 32.87 -9.96
N GLU A 14 -19.48 34.17 -10.18
CA GLU A 14 -18.85 35.24 -9.39
C GLU A 14 -19.32 35.28 -7.93
N GLY A 15 -20.56 34.83 -7.65
CA GLY A 15 -21.09 34.73 -6.29
C GLY A 15 -20.60 33.51 -5.48
N ARG A 16 -19.97 32.51 -6.11
CA ARG A 16 -19.54 31.25 -5.46
C ARG A 16 -18.14 31.33 -4.83
N PHE A 17 -17.34 32.36 -5.15
CA PHE A 17 -16.02 32.57 -4.55
C PHE A 17 -16.06 33.13 -3.11
N ALA A 18 -17.24 33.42 -2.56
CA ALA A 18 -17.39 33.79 -1.15
C ALA A 18 -17.36 32.56 -0.21
N GLY A 19 -17.78 31.38 -0.66
CA GLY A 19 -17.88 30.16 0.16
C GLY A 19 -16.53 29.51 0.49
N LEU A 20 -15.55 29.62 -0.40
CA LEU A 20 -14.18 29.13 -0.16
C LEU A 20 -13.49 29.82 1.03
N ARG A 21 -13.91 31.04 1.38
CA ARG A 21 -13.33 31.82 2.50
C ARG A 21 -13.83 31.37 3.88
N ALA A 22 -14.87 30.52 3.94
CA ALA A 22 -15.35 29.92 5.18
C ALA A 22 -14.60 28.62 5.54
N TRP A 23 -13.97 27.98 4.54
CA TRP A 23 -13.32 26.67 4.65
C TRP A 23 -12.07 26.69 5.54
N GLU A 24 -11.20 27.71 5.42
CA GLU A 24 -9.98 27.82 6.23
C GLU A 24 -10.27 28.14 7.71
N ARG A 25 -11.37 28.86 7.99
CA ARG A 25 -11.76 29.19 9.37
C ARG A 25 -12.33 27.99 10.10
N LEU A 26 -13.00 27.08 9.41
CA LEU A 26 -13.54 25.84 10.00
C LEU A 26 -12.43 24.84 10.31
N PHE A 27 -11.42 24.69 9.45
CA PHE A 27 -10.26 23.83 9.76
C PHE A 27 -9.40 24.40 10.90
N ALA A 28 -9.20 25.72 10.96
CA ALA A 28 -8.46 26.36 12.05
C ALA A 28 -9.21 26.37 13.40
N GLN A 29 -10.55 26.34 13.39
CA GLN A 29 -11.38 26.32 14.61
C GLN A 29 -11.62 24.91 15.16
N GLN A 30 -11.31 23.85 14.41
CA GLN A 30 -11.63 22.46 14.78
C GLN A 30 -10.50 21.67 15.48
N GLY A 31 -9.43 22.32 15.93
CA GLY A 31 -8.54 21.74 16.95
C GLY A 31 -7.93 20.38 16.60
N ILE A 32 -7.74 20.07 15.31
CA ILE A 32 -6.85 18.98 14.87
C ILE A 32 -5.44 19.54 15.00
N ALA A 33 -4.93 19.51 16.23
CA ALA A 33 -3.62 20.00 16.57
C ALA A 33 -2.53 19.23 15.81
N GLU A 34 -1.63 19.98 15.20
CA GLU A 34 -0.28 19.54 14.83
C GLU A 34 0.38 18.92 16.06
N ALA A 35 0.47 17.59 16.10
CA ALA A 35 1.29 16.91 17.08
C ALA A 35 2.76 17.04 16.63
N ASN A 36 3.40 18.06 17.20
CA ASN A 36 4.81 18.39 17.10
C ASN A 36 5.74 17.18 17.19
N THR A 37 6.60 17.08 16.19
CA THR A 37 7.97 16.56 16.27
C THR A 37 8.77 17.37 17.30
N ASP A 38 8.70 17.01 18.58
CA ASP A 38 9.62 17.57 19.59
C ASP A 38 9.95 16.63 20.78
N GLN A 39 9.49 15.37 20.75
CA GLN A 39 9.80 14.40 21.81
C GLN A 39 11.15 13.69 21.68
N GLN A 40 11.92 13.92 20.61
CA GLN A 40 13.26 13.31 20.46
C GLN A 40 14.42 14.21 20.94
N VAL A 41 14.18 15.49 21.27
CA VAL A 41 15.25 16.40 21.71
C VAL A 41 15.30 16.58 23.23
N GLN A 42 14.21 16.32 23.97
CA GLN A 42 14.22 16.39 25.44
C GLN A 42 14.67 15.12 26.17
N GLY A 43 14.91 14.01 25.45
CA GLY A 43 15.46 12.78 26.03
C GLY A 43 16.99 12.77 26.23
N LEU A 44 17.71 13.76 25.68
CA LEU A 44 19.17 13.78 25.63
C LEU A 44 19.84 14.73 26.65
N LEU A 45 19.06 15.51 27.40
CA LEU A 45 19.59 16.50 28.37
C LEU A 45 19.37 16.15 29.85
N SER A 46 18.80 15.00 30.18
CA SER A 46 18.55 14.58 31.58
C SER A 46 19.37 13.37 32.07
N ARG A 47 20.40 12.94 31.34
CA ARG A 47 21.32 11.87 31.79
C ARG A 47 22.80 12.27 31.78
N ARG A 48 23.11 13.37 32.47
CA ARG A 48 24.42 13.60 33.08
C ARG A 48 24.22 13.94 34.54
N LEU A 49 24.33 12.93 35.40
CA LEU A 49 24.91 12.99 36.76
C LEU A 49 24.69 11.64 37.47
N LEU A 50 25.80 11.12 38.02
CA LEU A 50 25.93 10.00 38.97
C LEU A 50 25.80 8.57 38.38
N SER A 51 26.63 7.59 38.67
CA SER A 51 27.98 7.50 39.25
C SER A 51 28.38 6.02 39.10
N THR A 52 29.61 5.77 38.64
CA THR A 52 30.53 4.71 39.10
C THR A 52 29.98 3.31 39.47
N GLN A 53 30.45 2.25 38.78
CA GLN A 53 31.35 1.21 39.32
C GLN A 53 31.28 -0.13 38.53
N ASN A 54 32.47 -0.61 38.16
CA ASN A 54 32.93 -2.01 38.06
C ASN A 54 32.60 -2.92 36.85
N LEU A 55 33.67 -3.13 36.06
CA LEU A 55 34.14 -4.32 35.30
C LEU A 55 34.13 -5.62 36.14
N PRO A 56 34.18 -6.86 35.57
CA PRO A 56 35.20 -7.39 34.62
C PRO A 56 34.63 -8.21 33.42
N LEU A 57 35.22 -8.17 32.21
CA LEU A 57 36.40 -8.90 31.68
C LEU A 57 36.41 -10.43 31.90
N THR A 58 36.14 -11.18 30.83
CA THR A 58 36.70 -12.52 30.61
C THR A 58 37.01 -12.74 29.13
N LEU A 59 38.31 -12.82 28.81
CA LEU A 59 38.86 -13.36 27.56
C LEU A 59 38.64 -14.88 27.51
N CYS A 60 38.43 -15.43 26.31
CA CYS A 60 38.86 -16.80 26.01
C CYS A 60 39.33 -16.88 24.55
N THR A 61 40.61 -17.19 24.37
CA THR A 61 41.32 -17.42 23.11
C THR A 61 41.65 -18.91 22.97
N ILE A 62 41.32 -19.53 21.83
CA ILE A 62 41.91 -20.77 21.28
C ILE A 62 41.77 -20.63 19.74
N SER A 63 42.78 -20.25 18.96
CA SER A 63 43.91 -21.02 18.39
C SER A 63 43.59 -22.10 17.33
N THR A 64 43.95 -21.74 16.08
CA THR A 64 44.64 -22.52 15.02
C THR A 64 43.96 -23.60 14.15
N ALA A 65 43.96 -23.30 12.84
CA ALA A 65 44.51 -24.06 11.70
C ALA A 65 43.55 -24.79 10.74
N GLY A 66 43.70 -24.48 9.45
CA GLY A 66 43.10 -25.20 8.33
C GLY A 66 43.22 -24.45 6.98
N LEU A 67 44.41 -24.45 6.39
CA LEU A 67 44.72 -23.96 5.04
C LEU A 67 44.03 -24.83 3.96
N GLY A 68 43.58 -24.18 2.87
CA GLY A 68 43.12 -24.84 1.65
C GLY A 68 42.89 -23.86 0.51
N VAL A 69 43.97 -23.50 -0.17
CA VAL A 69 43.99 -22.74 -1.44
C VAL A 69 43.80 -23.73 -2.59
N PHE A 70 42.93 -23.45 -3.57
CA PHE A 70 43.18 -23.74 -4.99
C PHE A 70 42.30 -22.86 -5.90
N ASN A 71 42.88 -22.51 -7.05
CA ASN A 71 42.56 -21.37 -7.89
C ASN A 71 42.10 -21.81 -9.31
N HIS A 72 41.23 -21.01 -9.93
CA HIS A 72 40.94 -20.78 -11.37
C HIS A 72 40.60 -21.91 -12.38
N GLY A 73 39.59 -21.59 -13.22
CA GLY A 73 39.57 -21.90 -14.67
C GLY A 73 38.23 -22.42 -15.24
N GLY A 74 37.51 -21.60 -16.05
CA GLY A 74 36.32 -22.02 -16.85
C GLY A 74 36.69 -22.85 -18.10
N PRO A 75 35.89 -22.88 -19.21
CA PRO A 75 34.54 -22.37 -19.48
C PRO A 75 33.58 -23.38 -20.18
N ALA A 76 32.33 -22.93 -20.42
CA ALA A 76 31.34 -23.26 -21.50
C ALA A 76 31.17 -24.70 -22.05
N ALA A 77 29.92 -25.21 -22.08
CA ALA A 77 29.23 -25.69 -23.30
C ALA A 77 27.82 -26.28 -23.04
N ASP A 78 26.89 -25.79 -23.86
CA ASP A 78 25.85 -26.51 -24.61
C ASP A 78 24.66 -27.24 -23.95
N CYS A 79 23.51 -26.61 -24.17
CA CYS A 79 22.18 -27.20 -24.21
C CYS A 79 22.02 -28.20 -25.37
N ARG A 80 21.46 -29.40 -25.10
CA ARG A 80 20.59 -30.12 -26.05
C ARG A 80 19.54 -30.96 -25.31
N TRP A 81 18.28 -30.67 -25.60
CA TRP A 81 17.14 -31.53 -25.27
C TRP A 81 16.96 -32.56 -26.38
N HIS A 82 16.94 -33.84 -26.01
CA HIS A 82 16.42 -34.91 -26.86
C HIS A 82 15.38 -35.73 -26.09
N SER A 83 14.17 -35.69 -26.62
CA SER A 83 13.04 -36.53 -26.26
C SER A 83 13.27 -37.95 -26.77
N GLN A 84 12.99 -38.96 -25.95
CA GLN A 84 12.44 -40.20 -26.47
C GLN A 84 11.62 -40.92 -25.40
N ALA A 85 10.39 -41.24 -25.79
CA ALA A 85 9.42 -42.02 -25.05
C ALA A 85 9.87 -43.50 -24.97
N GLY A 86 9.60 -44.15 -23.86
CA GLY A 86 9.81 -45.58 -23.68
C GLY A 86 9.04 -46.10 -22.45
N HIS A 87 8.08 -46.98 -22.72
CA HIS A 87 7.10 -47.54 -21.80
C HIS A 87 7.70 -48.51 -20.75
N VAL A 88 7.30 -48.30 -19.50
CA VAL A 88 6.88 -49.24 -18.42
C VAL A 88 7.28 -50.72 -18.52
N SER A 89 7.92 -51.27 -17.47
CA SER A 89 7.38 -52.40 -16.67
C SER A 89 8.22 -52.77 -15.43
N LEU A 90 7.51 -53.10 -14.35
CA LEU A 90 8.01 -53.48 -13.02
C LEU A 90 8.71 -54.85 -13.02
N HIS A 91 9.81 -54.95 -12.26
CA HIS A 91 10.15 -56.20 -11.57
C HIS A 91 10.62 -55.95 -10.13
N GLN A 92 10.03 -56.73 -9.22
CA GLN A 92 10.34 -56.80 -7.80
C GLN A 92 11.58 -57.69 -7.54
N ARG A 93 12.53 -57.26 -6.71
CA ARG A 93 12.81 -57.79 -5.34
C ARG A 93 14.23 -57.50 -4.84
N SER A 94 14.26 -57.28 -3.52
CA SER A 94 15.31 -57.57 -2.52
C SER A 94 16.62 -56.76 -2.50
N SER A 95 16.61 -55.77 -1.59
CA SER A 95 17.61 -55.51 -0.53
C SER A 95 19.10 -55.49 -0.87
N SER A 96 19.69 -54.30 -0.81
CA SER A 96 20.86 -54.06 0.04
C SER A 96 20.90 -52.60 0.47
N THR A 97 20.98 -52.40 1.78
CA THR A 97 21.07 -51.12 2.48
C THR A 97 22.42 -50.47 2.20
N VAL A 98 22.42 -49.26 1.63
CA VAL A 98 23.50 -48.29 1.78
C VAL A 98 22.84 -46.96 2.15
N ALA A 99 22.95 -46.60 3.43
CA ALA A 99 22.44 -45.36 3.97
C ALA A 99 23.27 -44.18 3.43
N VAL A 100 22.66 -43.37 2.56
CA VAL A 100 23.12 -42.00 2.31
C VAL A 100 22.34 -41.10 3.26
N ARG A 101 23.04 -40.58 4.28
CA ARG A 101 22.52 -39.54 5.17
C ARG A 101 22.27 -38.28 4.35
N SER A 102 21.02 -38.02 3.99
CA SER A 102 20.57 -36.69 3.56
C SER A 102 20.24 -35.89 4.81
N GLY A 103 21.13 -34.96 5.19
CA GLY A 103 20.82 -33.90 6.15
C GLY A 103 19.79 -32.96 5.52
N LEU A 104 18.52 -33.23 5.79
CA LEU A 104 17.44 -32.25 5.70
C LEU A 104 16.97 -32.04 7.14
N GLU A 105 17.62 -31.13 7.85
CA GLU A 105 17.06 -30.54 9.06
C GLU A 105 16.02 -29.50 8.61
N GLY A 106 14.88 -30.00 8.12
CA GLY A 106 13.63 -29.25 8.09
C GLY A 106 12.93 -29.53 9.42
N GLY A 107 12.95 -28.55 10.32
CA GLY A 107 12.19 -28.62 11.56
C GLY A 107 10.70 -28.65 11.24
N ASP A 108 10.11 -29.83 11.32
CA ASP A 108 8.67 -29.99 11.56
C ASP A 108 8.42 -29.53 13.00
N ASP A 109 8.25 -28.22 13.21
CA ASP A 109 7.72 -27.67 14.45
C ASP A 109 6.19 -27.91 14.48
N ALA A 110 5.80 -29.18 14.48
CA ALA A 110 4.53 -29.59 15.02
C ALA A 110 4.69 -29.57 16.55
N ASP A 111 4.07 -28.59 17.21
CA ASP A 111 3.93 -28.61 18.66
C ASP A 111 3.47 -30.01 19.11
N ALA A 112 4.33 -30.69 19.87
CA ALA A 112 4.19 -32.09 20.26
C ALA A 112 3.01 -32.37 21.23
N SER A 113 2.04 -31.45 21.34
CA SER A 113 0.92 -31.50 22.28
C SER A 113 -0.44 -31.73 21.61
N GLY A 114 -0.55 -31.74 20.28
CA GLY A 114 -1.84 -31.94 19.60
C GLY A 114 -2.91 -30.90 19.95
N GLN A 115 -2.54 -29.79 20.59
CA GLN A 115 -3.45 -28.70 20.87
C GLN A 115 -3.72 -27.95 19.56
N LEU A 116 -4.97 -28.01 19.10
CA LEU A 116 -5.49 -27.06 18.12
C LEU A 116 -5.11 -25.66 18.61
N GLY A 117 -4.32 -24.91 17.82
CA GLY A 117 -3.89 -23.55 18.18
C GLY A 117 -5.06 -22.72 18.70
N ILE A 118 -4.79 -21.88 19.70
CA ILE A 118 -5.80 -21.13 20.46
C ILE A 118 -6.71 -20.38 19.48
N LEU A 119 -7.94 -20.87 19.36
CA LEU A 119 -8.97 -20.28 18.52
C LEU A 119 -9.47 -19.03 19.23
N ARG A 120 -9.36 -17.88 18.56
CA ARG A 120 -9.95 -16.63 19.01
C ARG A 120 -10.99 -16.20 18.01
N SER A 121 -12.17 -15.88 18.52
CA SER A 121 -13.28 -15.33 17.74
C SER A 121 -13.83 -14.16 18.52
N GLU A 122 -13.98 -13.03 17.83
CA GLU A 122 -14.53 -11.81 18.39
C GLU A 122 -15.60 -11.28 17.44
N GLU A 123 -16.56 -10.56 18.00
CA GLU A 123 -17.67 -10.00 17.24
C GLU A 123 -18.02 -8.59 17.68
N VAL A 124 -18.56 -7.79 16.75
CA VAL A 124 -19.08 -6.46 17.02
C VAL A 124 -20.22 -6.12 16.07
N LEU A 125 -21.13 -5.25 16.52
CA LEU A 125 -22.19 -4.70 15.68
C LEU A 125 -21.68 -3.44 14.96
N VAL A 126 -21.74 -3.44 13.62
CA VAL A 126 -21.37 -2.31 12.76
C VAL A 126 -22.58 -1.97 11.89
N GLY A 127 -23.18 -0.80 12.13
CA GLY A 127 -24.49 -0.50 11.58
C GLY A 127 -25.55 -1.52 12.02
N ALA A 128 -26.22 -2.15 11.06
CA ALA A 128 -27.20 -3.21 11.30
C ALA A 128 -26.58 -4.63 11.33
N TRP A 129 -25.31 -4.77 10.93
CA TRP A 129 -24.70 -6.07 10.69
C TRP A 129 -23.75 -6.47 11.81
N LYS A 130 -23.79 -7.76 12.16
CA LYS A 130 -22.83 -8.38 13.06
C LYS A 130 -21.62 -8.81 12.25
N VAL A 131 -20.46 -8.23 12.58
CA VAL A 131 -19.17 -8.58 11.97
C VAL A 131 -18.41 -9.46 12.96
N GLU A 132 -18.02 -10.64 12.50
CA GLU A 132 -17.26 -11.61 13.28
C GLU A 132 -15.91 -11.86 12.61
N LEU A 133 -14.86 -11.96 13.42
CA LEU A 133 -13.50 -12.22 12.97
C LEU A 133 -12.91 -13.36 13.80
N GLU A 134 -12.41 -14.40 13.13
CA GLU A 134 -11.86 -15.61 13.74
C GLU A 134 -10.42 -15.86 13.28
N THR A 135 -9.53 -16.25 14.18
CA THR A 135 -8.14 -16.63 13.87
C THR A 135 -7.72 -17.92 14.59
N GLY A 136 -6.67 -18.58 14.09
CA GLY A 136 -6.09 -19.81 14.67
C GLY A 136 -6.68 -21.13 14.16
N LYS A 137 -7.80 -21.10 13.42
CA LYS A 137 -8.44 -22.30 12.87
C LYS A 137 -7.89 -22.74 11.51
N LEU A 138 -7.81 -21.81 10.55
CA LEU A 138 -7.45 -22.09 9.16
C LEU A 138 -6.08 -21.50 8.79
N ALA A 139 -5.41 -22.10 7.80
CA ALA A 139 -4.17 -21.60 7.20
C ALA A 139 -3.05 -21.25 8.21
N ARG A 140 -2.80 -22.16 9.16
CA ARG A 140 -1.82 -21.96 10.27
C ARG A 140 -0.36 -21.81 9.86
N LEU A 141 -0.02 -22.19 8.64
CA LEU A 141 1.33 -22.05 8.10
C LEU A 141 1.60 -20.65 7.52
N ALA A 142 0.56 -19.82 7.33
CA ALA A 142 0.73 -18.44 6.94
C ALA A 142 1.26 -17.62 8.13
N ASP A 143 1.96 -16.51 7.87
CA ASP A 143 2.42 -15.60 8.93
C ASP A 143 1.23 -15.00 9.69
N GLY A 144 0.08 -14.84 9.03
CA GLY A 144 -1.18 -14.47 9.65
C GLY A 144 -2.38 -14.95 8.82
N SER A 145 -3.45 -15.35 9.49
CA SER A 145 -4.71 -15.73 8.87
C SER A 145 -5.91 -15.26 9.70
N CYS A 146 -6.97 -14.85 9.02
CA CYS A 146 -8.23 -14.50 9.64
C CYS A 146 -9.40 -14.88 8.73
N MET A 147 -10.48 -15.36 9.32
CA MET A 147 -11.76 -15.59 8.65
C MET A 147 -12.74 -14.53 9.14
N GLY A 148 -13.32 -13.77 8.22
CA GLY A 148 -14.33 -12.77 8.51
C GLY A 148 -15.70 -13.21 8.06
N ARG A 149 -16.73 -12.92 8.87
CA ARG A 149 -18.12 -13.23 8.58
C ARG A 149 -19.01 -12.02 8.83
N MET A 150 -19.92 -11.77 7.89
CA MET A 150 -20.98 -10.77 7.99
C MET A 150 -22.24 -11.36 7.38
N GLY A 151 -23.25 -11.63 8.20
CA GLY A 151 -24.39 -12.45 7.77
C GLY A 151 -23.94 -13.87 7.37
N ASP A 152 -24.34 -14.31 6.17
CA ASP A 152 -23.94 -15.59 5.58
C ASP A 152 -22.76 -15.44 4.60
N THR A 153 -22.27 -14.22 4.41
CA THR A 153 -21.04 -13.93 3.65
C THR A 153 -19.80 -14.19 4.50
N CYS A 154 -18.86 -14.95 3.95
CA CYS A 154 -17.63 -15.38 4.62
C CYS A 154 -16.42 -15.23 3.71
N VAL A 155 -15.33 -14.65 4.23
CA VAL A 155 -14.06 -14.47 3.53
C VAL A 155 -12.90 -14.99 4.38
N LEU A 156 -11.89 -15.55 3.75
CA LEU A 156 -10.64 -15.97 4.38
C LEU A 156 -9.50 -15.13 3.82
N SER A 157 -8.79 -14.41 4.69
CA SER A 157 -7.58 -13.68 4.34
C SER A 157 -6.36 -14.33 4.96
N THR A 158 -5.32 -14.48 4.16
CA THR A 158 -4.01 -15.01 4.57
C THR A 158 -2.90 -14.06 4.13
N VAL A 159 -1.91 -13.90 4.99
CA VAL A 159 -0.76 -13.03 4.75
C VAL A 159 0.52 -13.82 4.92
N VAL A 160 1.42 -13.66 3.97
CA VAL A 160 2.76 -14.26 4.00
C VAL A 160 3.77 -13.18 3.63
N CYS A 161 4.88 -13.14 4.35
CA CYS A 161 5.99 -12.24 4.06
C CYS A 161 7.30 -13.01 4.09
N GLU A 162 8.09 -12.86 3.03
CA GLU A 162 9.40 -13.48 2.93
C GLU A 162 10.32 -13.02 4.09
N ARG A 163 11.24 -13.90 4.51
CA ARG A 163 12.21 -13.61 5.58
C ARG A 163 13.44 -12.87 5.03
N SER A 164 13.82 -13.17 3.79
CA SER A 164 14.91 -12.51 3.07
C SER A 164 14.42 -11.19 2.48
N PRO A 165 15.19 -10.10 2.60
CA PRO A 165 14.92 -8.90 1.84
C PRO A 165 15.17 -9.14 0.35
N GLN A 166 14.40 -8.47 -0.50
CA GLN A 166 14.61 -8.51 -1.93
C GLN A 166 15.97 -7.89 -2.28
N GLN A 167 16.76 -8.57 -3.12
CA GLN A 167 18.14 -8.16 -3.44
C GLN A 167 18.19 -6.89 -4.31
N ALA A 168 17.12 -6.61 -5.07
CA ALA A 168 17.03 -5.41 -5.88
C ALA A 168 16.51 -4.24 -5.02
N PRO A 169 17.21 -3.09 -4.98
CA PRO A 169 16.68 -1.89 -4.35
C PRO A 169 15.40 -1.48 -5.08
N SER A 170 14.28 -1.59 -4.37
CA SER A 170 12.97 -1.15 -4.83
C SER A 170 12.55 0.07 -4.02
N ASP A 171 12.26 1.18 -4.71
CA ASP A 171 11.68 2.39 -4.09
C ASP A 171 10.24 2.16 -3.58
N MET A 172 9.63 1.01 -3.91
CA MET A 172 8.25 0.66 -3.58
C MET A 172 8.20 -0.60 -2.72
N VAL A 173 7.27 -0.63 -1.76
CA VAL A 173 6.96 -1.85 -0.99
C VAL A 173 6.51 -2.96 -1.94
N PRO A 174 7.18 -4.13 -1.98
CA PRO A 174 6.81 -5.24 -2.86
C PRO A 174 5.62 -6.01 -2.25
N LEU A 175 4.45 -5.35 -2.24
CA LEU A 175 3.18 -5.89 -1.79
C LEU A 175 2.36 -6.35 -2.99
N GLN A 176 1.92 -7.60 -2.96
CA GLN A 176 0.95 -8.19 -3.87
C GLN A 176 -0.35 -8.48 -3.14
N VAL A 177 -1.46 -8.04 -3.71
CA VAL A 177 -2.80 -8.27 -3.18
C VAL A 177 -3.60 -9.09 -4.18
N HIS A 178 -4.16 -10.20 -3.71
CA HIS A 178 -5.06 -11.05 -4.47
C HIS A 178 -6.40 -11.15 -3.76
N TYR A 179 -7.47 -10.92 -4.51
CA TYR A 179 -8.84 -11.12 -4.07
C TYR A 179 -9.56 -12.01 -5.09
N ARG A 180 -10.28 -13.04 -4.63
CA ARG A 180 -10.98 -13.98 -5.50
C ARG A 180 -12.38 -14.31 -5.00
N GLU A 181 -13.34 -14.20 -5.91
CA GLU A 181 -14.71 -14.66 -5.75
C GLU A 181 -14.89 -15.94 -6.58
N LYS A 182 -14.90 -17.10 -5.90
CA LYS A 182 -15.19 -18.37 -6.58
C LYS A 182 -16.69 -18.53 -6.77
N LEU A 183 -17.11 -19.11 -7.89
CA LEU A 183 -18.54 -19.37 -8.12
C LEU A 183 -19.09 -20.41 -7.13
N SER A 184 -18.22 -21.26 -6.59
CA SER A 184 -18.57 -22.15 -5.49
C SER A 184 -19.08 -21.42 -4.24
N ALA A 185 -18.69 -20.15 -4.03
CA ALA A 185 -19.14 -19.35 -2.89
C ALA A 185 -20.64 -19.01 -2.96
N VAL A 186 -21.23 -19.05 -4.16
CA VAL A 186 -22.68 -18.88 -4.41
C VAL A 186 -23.34 -20.24 -4.73
N GLY A 187 -22.58 -21.35 -4.66
CA GLY A 187 -23.06 -22.69 -4.99
C GLY A 187 -23.20 -22.96 -6.50
N GLU A 188 -22.55 -22.17 -7.35
CA GLU A 188 -22.62 -22.33 -8.82
C GLU A 188 -21.33 -22.92 -9.41
N ILE A 189 -21.49 -23.61 -10.56
CA ILE A 189 -20.37 -24.12 -11.36
C ILE A 189 -20.12 -23.15 -12.53
N PRO A 190 -18.86 -22.76 -12.81
CA PRO A 190 -18.54 -21.92 -13.96
C PRO A 190 -19.09 -22.48 -15.27
N ARG A 191 -19.84 -21.65 -16.01
CA ARG A 191 -20.47 -22.02 -17.31
C ARG A 191 -19.52 -21.91 -18.51
N ASN A 192 -18.27 -21.53 -18.30
CA ASN A 192 -17.28 -21.46 -19.37
C ASN A 192 -16.84 -22.85 -19.82
N PHE A 193 -16.18 -22.92 -20.98
CA PHE A 193 -15.73 -24.19 -21.57
C PHE A 193 -14.84 -25.01 -20.61
N THR A 194 -13.98 -24.35 -19.84
CA THR A 194 -13.04 -25.00 -18.91
C THR A 194 -13.66 -25.41 -17.57
N ARG A 195 -14.88 -24.96 -17.26
CA ARG A 195 -15.55 -25.13 -15.95
C ARG A 195 -14.68 -24.74 -14.76
N ARG A 196 -13.83 -23.73 -14.94
CA ARG A 196 -12.90 -23.20 -13.93
C ARG A 196 -12.92 -21.68 -13.96
N GLU A 197 -12.74 -21.04 -12.81
CA GLU A 197 -12.61 -19.60 -12.78
C GLU A 197 -11.41 -19.14 -13.62
N GLY A 198 -11.64 -18.16 -14.48
CA GLY A 198 -10.60 -17.59 -15.34
C GLY A 198 -9.86 -16.43 -14.66
N ASN A 199 -9.37 -15.52 -15.48
CA ASN A 199 -8.70 -14.30 -15.03
C ASN A 199 -9.60 -13.46 -14.09
N PRO A 200 -9.00 -12.63 -13.22
CA PRO A 200 -9.75 -11.68 -12.41
C PRO A 200 -10.72 -10.82 -13.19
N LYS A 201 -11.96 -10.74 -12.71
CA LYS A 201 -12.98 -9.83 -13.22
C LYS A 201 -12.70 -8.40 -12.72
N ASP A 202 -13.28 -7.40 -13.38
CA ASP A 202 -13.09 -5.99 -13.01
C ASP A 202 -13.44 -5.73 -11.54
N ARG A 203 -14.54 -6.29 -11.04
CA ARG A 203 -14.92 -6.22 -9.62
C ARG A 203 -13.82 -6.77 -8.71
N GLU A 204 -13.26 -7.93 -9.02
CA GLU A 204 -12.18 -8.51 -8.20
C GLU A 204 -10.93 -7.62 -8.22
N VAL A 205 -10.59 -7.04 -9.37
CA VAL A 205 -9.46 -6.11 -9.52
C VAL A 205 -9.70 -4.82 -8.72
N LEU A 206 -10.93 -4.28 -8.72
CA LEU A 206 -11.29 -3.12 -7.91
C LEU A 206 -11.17 -3.42 -6.41
N CYS A 207 -11.65 -4.57 -5.94
CA CYS A 207 -11.48 -5.01 -4.56
C CYS A 207 -10.00 -5.17 -4.19
N MET A 208 -9.16 -5.74 -5.08
CA MET A 208 -7.70 -5.80 -4.85
C MET A 208 -7.10 -4.41 -4.67
N ARG A 209 -7.51 -3.42 -5.48
CA ARG A 209 -7.02 -2.05 -5.40
C ARG A 209 -7.48 -1.33 -4.13
N LEU A 210 -8.73 -1.51 -3.72
CA LEU A 210 -9.25 -0.98 -2.46
C LEU A 210 -8.45 -1.49 -1.27
N LEU A 211 -8.22 -2.81 -1.22
CA LEU A 211 -7.43 -3.44 -0.16
C LEU A 211 -5.98 -2.96 -0.19
N ASP A 212 -5.32 -2.95 -1.35
CA ASP A 212 -3.94 -2.46 -1.50
C ASP A 212 -3.79 -1.01 -1.00
N ARG A 213 -4.68 -0.11 -1.42
CA ARG A 213 -4.68 1.30 -1.00
C ARG A 213 -4.89 1.45 0.51
N ALA A 214 -5.68 0.57 1.13
CA ALA A 214 -5.95 0.61 2.56
C ALA A 214 -4.75 0.16 3.41
N ILE A 215 -3.98 -0.86 2.96
CA ILE A 215 -2.90 -1.44 3.79
C ILE A 215 -1.50 -0.94 3.45
N ARG A 216 -1.23 -0.58 2.18
CA ARG A 216 0.11 -0.24 1.68
C ARG A 216 0.76 0.95 2.41
N PRO A 217 0.06 2.07 2.70
CA PRO A 217 0.68 3.22 3.35
C PRO A 217 1.14 2.98 4.79
N LEU A 218 0.72 1.86 5.40
CA LEU A 218 0.99 1.55 6.80
C LEU A 218 2.21 0.64 7.00
N PHE A 219 2.83 0.18 5.92
CA PHE A 219 4.16 -0.44 6.03
C PHE A 219 5.21 0.61 6.39
N PRO A 220 6.19 0.28 7.25
CA PRO A 220 7.24 1.20 7.62
C PRO A 220 8.06 1.60 6.36
N PRO A 221 8.61 2.82 6.33
CA PRO A 221 9.46 3.26 5.22
C PRO A 221 10.68 2.34 5.09
N GLY A 222 11.06 2.02 3.86
CA GLY A 222 12.17 1.12 3.58
C GLY A 222 11.82 -0.37 3.64
N PHE A 223 10.54 -0.74 3.76
CA PHE A 223 10.12 -2.14 3.73
C PHE A 223 10.43 -2.79 2.38
N CYS A 224 11.26 -3.83 2.38
CA CYS A 224 11.81 -4.46 1.17
C CYS A 224 11.66 -5.99 1.14
N HIS A 225 10.73 -6.55 1.90
CA HIS A 225 10.42 -7.99 1.88
C HIS A 225 9.16 -8.22 1.05
N GLU A 226 9.13 -9.27 0.23
CA GLU A 226 7.94 -9.58 -0.57
C GLU A 226 6.80 -9.99 0.37
N ILE A 227 5.65 -9.32 0.22
CA ILE A 227 4.43 -9.61 0.97
C ILE A 227 3.34 -10.00 0.00
N GLN A 228 2.66 -11.10 0.32
CA GLN A 228 1.45 -11.51 -0.38
C GLN A 228 0.27 -11.51 0.60
N VAL A 229 -0.78 -10.78 0.24
CA VAL A 229 -2.08 -10.83 0.90
C VAL A 229 -3.07 -11.47 -0.05
N THR A 230 -3.58 -12.65 0.32
CA THR A 230 -4.60 -13.36 -0.47
C THR A 230 -5.89 -13.41 0.32
N THR A 231 -6.97 -12.94 -0.28
CA THR A 231 -8.33 -13.03 0.27
C THR A 231 -9.22 -13.82 -0.67
N LEU A 232 -9.91 -14.80 -0.12
CA LEU A 232 -10.81 -15.69 -0.83
C LEU A 232 -12.21 -15.58 -0.25
N ALA A 233 -13.20 -15.24 -1.07
CA ALA A 233 -14.61 -15.38 -0.68
C ALA A 233 -14.99 -16.86 -0.66
N LEU A 234 -15.42 -17.32 0.51
CA LEU A 234 -15.82 -18.71 0.76
C LEU A 234 -17.32 -18.90 0.61
N SER A 235 -18.11 -17.90 1.01
CA SER A 235 -19.57 -17.87 0.94
C SER A 235 -20.02 -16.45 0.65
N ILE A 236 -21.05 -16.27 -0.19
CA ILE A 236 -21.63 -14.97 -0.53
C ILE A 236 -23.16 -15.11 -0.49
N ASP A 237 -23.81 -14.29 0.31
CA ASP A 237 -25.27 -14.31 0.50
C ASP A 237 -26.07 -13.49 -0.54
N GLY A 238 -25.37 -12.62 -1.29
CA GLY A 238 -25.96 -11.75 -2.32
C GLY A 238 -26.56 -10.45 -1.79
N GLU A 239 -26.52 -10.23 -0.48
CA GLU A 239 -27.00 -9.00 0.17
C GLU A 239 -25.83 -8.15 0.67
N ASN A 240 -24.85 -8.78 1.32
CA ASN A 240 -23.70 -8.14 1.95
C ASN A 240 -22.51 -8.07 0.99
N ASP A 241 -21.91 -6.89 0.85
CA ASP A 241 -20.71 -6.74 0.02
C ASP A 241 -19.47 -7.37 0.71
N THR A 242 -18.67 -8.05 -0.08
CA THR A 242 -17.47 -8.78 0.34
C THR A 242 -16.25 -7.88 0.48
N ASP A 243 -16.26 -6.69 -0.12
CA ASP A 243 -15.13 -5.78 -0.21
C ASP A 243 -14.68 -5.23 1.15
N MET A 244 -15.59 -4.65 1.93
CA MET A 244 -15.30 -4.09 3.25
C MET A 244 -14.89 -5.20 4.22
N LEU A 245 -15.60 -6.32 4.16
CA LEU A 245 -15.25 -7.51 4.95
C LEU A 245 -13.85 -8.02 4.61
N SER A 246 -13.45 -7.99 3.34
CA SER A 246 -12.12 -8.39 2.90
C SER A 246 -11.02 -7.48 3.43
N ILE A 247 -11.24 -6.16 3.45
CA ILE A 247 -10.27 -5.20 4.01
C ILE A 247 -10.12 -5.45 5.52
N ASN A 248 -11.23 -5.56 6.25
CA ASN A 248 -11.23 -5.79 7.69
C ASN A 248 -10.56 -7.13 8.05
N THR A 249 -10.83 -8.18 7.30
CA THR A 249 -10.25 -9.52 7.52
C THR A 249 -8.75 -9.55 7.19
N ALA A 250 -8.33 -8.89 6.11
CA ALA A 250 -6.91 -8.77 5.76
C ALA A 250 -6.14 -7.92 6.79
N SER A 251 -6.75 -6.84 7.28
CA SER A 251 -6.20 -6.02 8.36
C SER A 251 -6.04 -6.83 9.65
N ALA A 252 -7.05 -7.62 10.01
CA ALA A 252 -6.98 -8.51 11.18
C ALA A 252 -5.86 -9.56 11.02
N ALA A 253 -5.74 -10.16 9.83
CA ALA A 253 -4.68 -11.13 9.53
C ALA A 253 -3.27 -10.50 9.63
N LEU A 254 -3.07 -9.28 9.11
CA LEU A 254 -1.82 -8.52 9.27
C LEU A 254 -1.54 -8.18 10.74
N THR A 255 -2.57 -7.77 11.49
CA THR A 255 -2.46 -7.41 12.91
C THR A 255 -2.05 -8.62 13.75
N CYS A 256 -2.63 -9.78 13.49
CA CYS A 256 -2.29 -11.05 14.15
C CYS A 256 -0.96 -11.66 13.66
N SER A 257 -0.39 -11.16 12.57
CA SER A 257 0.87 -11.68 12.02
C SER A 257 2.11 -11.18 12.77
N SER A 258 3.24 -11.83 12.52
CA SER A 258 4.56 -11.38 12.99
C SER A 258 5.13 -10.19 12.18
N ILE A 259 4.47 -9.76 11.10
CA ILE A 259 4.98 -8.75 10.17
C ILE A 259 4.85 -7.35 10.78
N PRO A 260 5.91 -6.51 10.75
CA PRO A 260 5.82 -5.15 11.25
C PRO A 260 4.98 -4.29 10.30
N TRP A 261 3.83 -3.86 10.80
CA TRP A 261 2.82 -3.10 10.07
C TRP A 261 2.11 -2.15 11.04
N ASN A 262 1.96 -0.88 10.66
CA ASN A 262 1.44 0.19 11.53
C ASN A 262 -0.09 0.35 11.45
N GLY A 263 -0.82 -0.75 11.34
CA GLY A 263 -2.28 -0.79 11.47
C GLY A 263 -2.74 -0.95 12.93
N PRO A 264 -3.97 -1.42 13.20
CA PRO A 264 -4.97 -1.92 12.25
C PRO A 264 -5.66 -0.84 11.41
N VAL A 265 -6.40 -1.28 10.38
CA VAL A 265 -7.34 -0.48 9.59
C VAL A 265 -8.73 -1.07 9.71
N GLY A 266 -9.73 -0.21 9.91
CA GLY A 266 -11.13 -0.57 9.73
C GLY A 266 -11.67 0.07 8.45
N ALA A 267 -12.58 -0.63 7.79
CA ALA A 267 -13.26 -0.17 6.60
C ALA A 267 -14.77 -0.40 6.66
N VAL A 268 -15.52 0.59 6.21
CA VAL A 268 -16.99 0.56 6.13
C VAL A 268 -17.43 1.22 4.84
N ARG A 269 -18.60 0.80 4.35
CA ARG A 269 -19.31 1.49 3.27
C ARG A 269 -20.50 2.21 3.87
N ILE A 270 -20.75 3.45 3.46
CA ILE A 270 -21.95 4.19 3.84
C ILE A 270 -22.68 4.63 2.59
N ALA A 271 -23.96 4.30 2.48
CA ALA A 271 -24.84 4.85 1.48
C ALA A 271 -25.71 5.96 2.06
N TYR A 272 -26.05 6.96 1.26
CA TYR A 272 -27.09 7.93 1.57
C TYR A 272 -28.33 7.58 0.76
N THR A 273 -29.36 7.05 1.41
CA THR A 273 -30.58 6.56 0.78
C THR A 273 -31.78 7.13 1.51
N GLY A 274 -32.75 7.68 0.78
CA GLY A 274 -33.98 8.22 1.40
C GLY A 274 -33.74 9.38 2.37
N GLY A 275 -32.63 10.11 2.25
CA GLY A 275 -32.29 11.23 3.13
C GLY A 275 -31.54 10.84 4.40
N GLN A 276 -31.14 9.57 4.56
CA GLN A 276 -30.41 9.09 5.75
C GLN A 276 -29.18 8.25 5.38
N PRO A 277 -28.10 8.31 6.18
CA PRO A 277 -26.95 7.45 5.99
C PRO A 277 -27.21 6.04 6.52
N VAL A 278 -26.87 5.02 5.74
CA VAL A 278 -26.95 3.60 6.06
C VAL A 278 -25.54 3.00 6.04
N VAL A 279 -25.13 2.42 7.16
CA VAL A 279 -23.81 1.78 7.32
C VAL A 279 -23.86 0.34 6.84
N ASN A 280 -22.89 -0.04 6.01
CA ASN A 280 -22.80 -1.31 5.30
C ASN A 280 -24.15 -1.68 4.64
N PRO A 281 -24.60 -0.87 3.67
CA PRO A 281 -25.88 -1.06 3.00
C PRO A 281 -25.91 -2.39 2.24
N THR A 282 -27.09 -2.97 2.14
CA THR A 282 -27.35 -4.12 1.27
C THR A 282 -27.22 -3.75 -0.21
N ALA A 283 -27.03 -4.76 -1.07
CA ALA A 283 -27.04 -4.59 -2.52
C ALA A 283 -28.33 -3.93 -3.07
N SER A 284 -29.46 -4.06 -2.37
CA SER A 284 -30.73 -3.41 -2.73
C SER A 284 -30.75 -1.94 -2.33
N GLU A 285 -30.35 -1.62 -1.09
CA GLU A 285 -30.27 -0.24 -0.60
C GLU A 285 -29.25 0.59 -1.38
N LEU A 286 -28.16 -0.04 -1.85
CA LEU A 286 -27.13 0.60 -2.65
C LEU A 286 -27.64 1.02 -4.03
N LYS A 287 -28.55 0.26 -4.64
CA LYS A 287 -29.14 0.60 -5.94
C LYS A 287 -30.03 1.85 -5.87
N GLU A 288 -30.58 2.13 -4.71
CA GLU A 288 -31.43 3.29 -4.46
C GLU A 288 -30.65 4.47 -3.87
N ALA A 289 -29.36 4.28 -3.58
CA ALA A 289 -28.53 5.29 -2.94
C ALA A 289 -28.30 6.49 -3.86
N GLN A 290 -28.43 7.68 -3.30
CA GLN A 290 -28.05 8.92 -3.97
C GLN A 290 -26.53 9.14 -3.92
N MET A 291 -25.87 8.53 -2.94
CA MET A 291 -24.43 8.60 -2.74
C MET A 291 -23.93 7.36 -2.01
N GLU A 292 -22.72 6.94 -2.35
CA GLU A 292 -21.97 5.89 -1.68
C GLU A 292 -20.59 6.42 -1.31
N LEU A 293 -20.15 6.09 -0.09
CA LEU A 293 -18.82 6.37 0.43
C LEU A 293 -18.20 5.07 0.93
N VAL A 294 -17.12 4.64 0.28
CA VAL A 294 -16.20 3.64 0.83
C VAL A 294 -15.14 4.36 1.63
N TYR A 295 -14.96 3.96 2.89
CA TYR A 295 -14.05 4.61 3.82
C TYR A 295 -13.18 3.59 4.55
N ALA A 296 -11.87 3.85 4.60
CA ALA A 296 -10.91 3.09 5.39
C ALA A 296 -10.04 4.04 6.24
N GLY A 297 -9.89 3.72 7.52
CA GLY A 297 -9.16 4.54 8.48
C GLY A 297 -8.45 3.76 9.57
N THR A 298 -7.43 4.38 10.15
CA THR A 298 -6.82 3.96 11.43
C THR A 298 -7.46 4.74 12.58
N GLN A 299 -6.98 4.53 13.81
CA GLN A 299 -7.46 5.21 15.00
C GLN A 299 -7.51 6.73 14.83
N ASP A 300 -6.42 7.33 14.33
CA ASP A 300 -6.28 8.80 14.32
C ASP A 300 -6.53 9.45 12.95
N ARG A 301 -6.59 8.67 11.86
CA ARG A 301 -6.57 9.24 10.50
C ARG A 301 -7.30 8.40 9.47
N THR A 302 -7.85 9.11 8.49
CA THR A 302 -8.33 8.52 7.24
C THR A 302 -7.15 8.03 6.41
N VAL A 303 -7.23 6.80 5.91
CA VAL A 303 -6.22 6.23 5.00
C VAL A 303 -6.67 6.35 3.56
N MET A 304 -7.92 5.98 3.27
CA MET A 304 -8.47 5.97 1.93
C MET A 304 -9.97 6.22 1.97
N MET A 305 -10.46 6.91 0.94
CA MET A 305 -11.88 7.02 0.65
C MET A 305 -12.11 6.96 -0.86
N GLU A 306 -13.25 6.41 -1.27
CA GLU A 306 -13.81 6.48 -2.62
C GLU A 306 -15.28 6.87 -2.49
N CYS A 307 -15.76 7.71 -3.40
CA CYS A 307 -17.12 8.25 -3.34
C CYS A 307 -17.73 8.29 -4.74
N ASP A 308 -18.98 7.88 -4.83
CA ASP A 308 -19.86 8.12 -5.99
C ASP A 308 -21.13 8.83 -5.51
N ALA A 309 -21.60 9.84 -6.23
CA ALA A 309 -22.68 10.69 -5.77
C ALA A 309 -23.46 11.36 -6.91
N SER A 310 -24.78 11.43 -6.73
CA SER A 310 -25.72 12.13 -7.61
C SER A 310 -25.99 13.56 -7.13
N GLU A 311 -25.00 14.45 -7.28
CA GLU A 311 -25.08 15.88 -6.90
C GLU A 311 -25.57 16.13 -5.46
N VAL A 312 -24.95 15.46 -4.49
CA VAL A 312 -25.30 15.58 -3.07
C VAL A 312 -24.58 16.79 -2.42
N PRO A 313 -25.24 17.53 -1.50
CA PRO A 313 -24.62 18.61 -0.74
C PRO A 313 -23.37 18.19 0.06
N GLU A 314 -22.40 19.09 0.22
CA GLU A 314 -21.11 18.77 0.84
C GLU A 314 -21.21 18.50 2.35
N ASP A 315 -22.21 19.06 3.04
CA ASP A 315 -22.48 18.81 4.45
C ASP A 315 -22.88 17.36 4.71
N VAL A 316 -23.66 16.75 3.81
CA VAL A 316 -24.01 15.32 3.87
C VAL A 316 -22.77 14.44 3.80
N LEU A 317 -21.83 14.73 2.89
CA LEU A 317 -20.56 14.00 2.81
C LEU A 317 -19.74 14.16 4.10
N ALA A 318 -19.69 15.35 4.67
CA ALA A 318 -18.97 15.58 5.93
C ALA A 318 -19.59 14.79 7.09
N ASP A 319 -20.92 14.71 7.16
CA ASP A 319 -21.63 13.92 8.17
C ASP A 319 -21.39 12.41 7.99
N MET A 320 -21.44 11.92 6.74
CA MET A 320 -21.11 10.52 6.42
C MET A 320 -19.67 10.17 6.81
N LEU A 321 -18.70 11.06 6.56
CA LEU A 321 -17.31 10.83 6.96
C LEU A 321 -17.14 10.69 8.48
N ARG A 322 -17.86 11.50 9.27
CA ARG A 322 -17.83 11.39 10.73
C ARG A 322 -18.43 10.07 11.20
N LEU A 323 -19.57 9.67 10.63
CA LEU A 323 -20.20 8.39 10.94
C LEU A 323 -19.28 7.21 10.54
N ALA A 324 -18.65 7.27 9.38
CA ALA A 324 -17.72 6.24 8.91
C ALA A 324 -16.55 6.07 9.87
N HIS A 325 -15.95 7.17 10.29
CA HIS A 325 -14.85 7.13 11.25
C HIS A 325 -15.27 6.52 12.59
N GLN A 326 -16.46 6.87 13.10
CA GLN A 326 -16.99 6.30 14.35
C GLN A 326 -17.21 4.78 14.27
N GLU A 327 -17.79 4.30 13.17
CA GLU A 327 -18.01 2.85 12.97
C GLU A 327 -16.70 2.09 12.77
N VAL A 328 -15.72 2.70 12.10
CA VAL A 328 -14.37 2.14 11.96
C VAL A 328 -13.68 1.93 13.31
N GLN A 329 -13.87 2.81 14.29
CA GLN A 329 -13.27 2.62 15.63
C GLN A 329 -13.72 1.29 16.27
N LYS A 330 -14.99 0.90 16.10
CA LYS A 330 -15.50 -0.39 16.60
C LYS A 330 -14.77 -1.59 15.98
N LEU A 331 -14.47 -1.51 14.68
CA LEU A 331 -13.72 -2.53 13.95
C LEU A 331 -12.24 -2.57 14.36
N LEU A 332 -11.64 -1.43 14.68
CA LEU A 332 -10.27 -1.36 15.19
C LEU A 332 -10.17 -2.01 16.58
N GLU A 333 -11.09 -1.68 17.48
CA GLU A 333 -11.18 -2.31 18.80
C GLU A 333 -11.37 -3.83 18.69
N LEU A 334 -12.25 -4.27 17.79
CA LEU A 334 -12.47 -5.70 17.51
C LEU A 334 -11.16 -6.39 17.11
N GLN A 335 -10.40 -5.79 16.18
CA GLN A 335 -9.13 -6.34 15.71
C GLN A 335 -8.07 -6.37 16.82
N SER A 336 -8.01 -5.33 17.66
CA SER A 336 -7.10 -5.29 18.81
C SER A 336 -7.39 -6.41 19.83
N ARG A 337 -8.65 -6.79 20.04
CA ARG A 337 -9.01 -7.91 20.95
C ARG A 337 -8.59 -9.28 20.43
N LEU A 338 -8.41 -9.43 19.11
CA LEU A 338 -7.96 -10.70 18.51
C LEU A 338 -6.47 -10.97 18.66
N VAL A 339 -5.67 -9.93 18.95
CA VAL A 339 -4.21 -10.02 19.00
C VAL A 339 -3.78 -10.94 20.13
N SER A 340 -2.95 -11.92 19.78
CA SER A 340 -2.31 -12.79 20.78
C SER A 340 -1.10 -12.11 21.41
N PRO A 341 -0.70 -12.46 22.66
CA PRO A 341 0.55 -11.98 23.25
C PRO A 341 1.78 -12.24 22.36
N ASN A 342 1.78 -13.32 21.57
CA ASN A 342 2.87 -13.64 20.65
C ASN A 342 2.87 -12.76 19.40
N ALA A 343 1.72 -12.21 19.01
CA ALA A 343 1.58 -11.27 17.88
C ALA A 343 1.93 -9.83 18.27
N GLU A 344 1.98 -9.52 19.56
CA GLU A 344 2.47 -8.22 20.08
C GLU A 344 3.96 -8.03 19.80
N THR A 345 4.75 -9.12 19.80
CA THR A 345 6.17 -9.05 19.48
C THR A 345 6.39 -9.20 17.98
N LYS A 346 6.26 -8.08 17.25
CA LYS A 346 6.55 -8.03 15.81
C LYS A 346 8.00 -8.43 15.54
N ARG A 347 8.21 -9.22 14.48
CA ARG A 347 9.55 -9.69 14.09
C ARG A 347 10.41 -8.50 13.65
N LYS A 348 11.69 -8.51 14.04
CA LYS A 348 12.66 -7.55 13.54
C LYS A 348 12.98 -7.90 12.10
N ILE A 349 12.67 -6.99 11.17
CA ILE A 349 13.04 -7.15 9.76
C ILE A 349 14.11 -6.13 9.38
N PHE A 350 14.83 -6.45 8.32
CA PHE A 350 15.70 -5.48 7.67
C PHE A 350 14.85 -4.43 6.94
N LEU A 351 15.14 -3.15 7.20
CA LEU A 351 14.57 -2.01 6.48
C LEU A 351 15.68 -1.32 5.69
N THR A 352 15.40 -0.99 4.44
CA THR A 352 16.30 -0.19 3.61
C THR A 352 16.17 1.28 4.01
N ALA A 353 17.12 1.78 4.78
CA ALA A 353 17.25 3.20 5.13
C ALA A 353 18.68 3.67 4.81
N ALA A 354 18.85 4.93 4.40
CA ALA A 354 20.18 5.52 4.28
C ALA A 354 20.82 5.68 5.68
N ASP A 355 22.14 5.51 5.76
CA ASP A 355 22.89 5.86 6.98
C ASP A 355 22.72 7.36 7.29
N ALA A 356 22.57 7.73 8.57
CA ALA A 356 22.23 9.10 8.95
C ALA A 356 23.31 10.11 8.53
N GLU A 357 24.60 9.75 8.65
CA GLU A 357 25.70 10.61 8.25
C GLU A 357 25.81 10.71 6.72
N ALA A 358 25.57 9.60 6.02
CA ALA A 358 25.48 9.58 4.56
C ALA A 358 24.33 10.45 4.05
N ALA A 359 23.16 10.36 4.70
CA ALA A 359 21.98 11.13 4.34
C ALA A 359 22.19 12.64 4.53
N GLU A 360 22.80 13.04 5.64
CA GLU A 360 23.13 14.44 5.91
C GLU A 360 24.15 14.98 4.91
N ARG A 361 25.19 14.18 4.60
CA ARG A 361 26.19 14.55 3.59
C ARG A 361 25.55 14.76 2.23
N VAL A 362 24.75 13.82 1.75
CA VAL A 362 24.02 13.95 0.49
C VAL A 362 23.10 15.16 0.50
N ALA A 363 22.36 15.38 1.59
CA ALA A 363 21.45 16.53 1.72
C ALA A 363 22.20 17.86 1.62
N SER A 364 23.38 18.00 2.25
CA SER A 364 24.19 19.22 2.21
C SER A 364 24.69 19.55 0.80
N LEU A 365 25.11 18.54 0.03
CA LEU A 365 25.57 18.71 -1.36
C LEU A 365 24.41 18.94 -2.32
N ALA A 366 23.27 18.29 -2.08
CA ALA A 366 22.11 18.37 -2.94
C ALA A 366 21.30 19.66 -2.73
N ALA A 367 21.26 20.21 -1.51
CA ALA A 367 20.48 21.40 -1.17
C ALA A 367 20.63 22.58 -2.15
N PRO A 368 21.84 23.09 -2.44
CA PRO A 368 22.00 24.22 -3.36
C PRO A 368 21.56 23.89 -4.79
N LEU A 369 21.80 22.65 -5.24
CA LEU A 369 21.42 22.20 -6.58
C LEU A 369 19.90 22.06 -6.72
N ILE A 370 19.23 21.58 -5.67
CA ILE A 370 17.78 21.43 -5.60
C ILE A 370 17.12 22.81 -5.54
N GLU A 371 17.65 23.72 -4.73
CA GLU A 371 17.15 25.09 -4.61
C GLU A 371 17.28 25.86 -5.94
N ASP A 372 18.42 25.76 -6.62
CA ASP A 372 18.61 26.35 -7.94
C ASP A 372 17.67 25.73 -8.98
N MET A 373 17.48 24.41 -8.96
CA MET A 373 16.53 23.73 -9.85
C MET A 373 15.09 24.24 -9.66
N PHE A 374 14.64 24.47 -8.42
CA PHE A 374 13.29 24.92 -8.13
C PHE A 374 13.07 26.41 -8.37
N ARG A 375 14.08 27.26 -8.17
CA ARG A 375 13.96 28.71 -8.40
C ARG A 375 13.93 29.12 -9.86
N ARG A 376 14.35 28.25 -10.77
CA ARG A 376 14.29 28.51 -12.22
C ARG A 376 12.83 28.52 -12.70
N PRO A 377 12.29 29.68 -13.09
CA PRO A 377 10.88 29.79 -13.46
C PRO A 377 10.59 29.12 -14.81
N GLY A 378 9.37 28.60 -14.98
CA GLY A 378 8.85 28.18 -16.28
C GLY A 378 9.37 26.86 -16.85
N MET A 379 10.17 26.10 -16.08
CA MET A 379 10.70 24.81 -16.55
C MET A 379 9.60 23.78 -16.82
N ARG A 380 9.64 23.16 -17.99
CA ARG A 380 8.72 22.06 -18.36
C ARG A 380 9.07 20.79 -17.58
N LYS A 381 8.12 19.84 -17.49
CA LYS A 381 8.33 18.55 -16.79
C LYS A 381 9.58 17.80 -17.28
N ALA A 382 9.82 17.80 -18.59
CA ALA A 382 10.98 17.13 -19.19
C ALA A 382 12.32 17.78 -18.76
N GLU A 383 12.39 19.11 -18.79
CA GLU A 383 13.56 19.89 -18.37
C GLU A 383 13.83 19.75 -16.88
N ARG A 384 12.79 19.74 -16.03
CA ARG A 384 12.96 19.43 -14.60
C ARG A 384 13.50 18.02 -14.37
N SER A 385 13.04 17.05 -15.15
CA SER A 385 13.51 15.67 -15.06
C SER A 385 14.97 15.52 -15.50
N SER A 386 15.42 16.27 -16.53
CA SER A 386 16.85 16.31 -16.88
C SER A 386 17.67 17.04 -15.81
N ALA A 387 17.22 18.20 -15.33
CA ALA A 387 17.89 18.95 -14.27
C ALA A 387 18.04 18.13 -12.99
N ARG A 388 17.00 17.37 -12.59
CA ARG A 388 17.04 16.44 -11.46
C ARG A 388 18.13 15.37 -11.65
N ARG A 389 18.21 14.77 -12.84
CA ARG A 389 19.24 13.78 -13.16
C ARG A 389 20.64 14.38 -13.18
N GLU A 390 20.79 15.62 -13.66
CA GLU A 390 22.04 16.36 -13.65
C GLU A 390 22.50 16.70 -12.24
N ALA A 391 21.60 17.23 -11.39
CA ALA A 391 21.88 17.50 -9.99
C ALA A 391 22.32 16.23 -9.26
N LYS A 392 21.60 15.11 -9.45
CA LYS A 392 21.97 13.82 -8.85
C LYS A 392 23.34 13.33 -9.33
N ARG A 393 23.67 13.48 -10.62
CA ARG A 393 25.00 13.15 -11.17
C ARG A 393 26.10 14.06 -10.61
N ALA A 394 25.83 15.35 -10.42
CA ALA A 394 26.78 16.28 -9.84
C ALA A 394 27.08 15.93 -8.37
N VAL A 395 26.07 15.58 -7.58
CA VAL A 395 26.25 15.08 -6.21
C VAL A 395 27.08 13.79 -6.21
N LEU A 396 26.77 12.84 -7.11
CA LEU A 396 27.54 11.61 -7.26
C LEU A 396 29.02 11.90 -7.58
N GLN A 397 29.29 12.82 -8.51
CA GLN A 397 30.66 13.20 -8.88
C GLN A 397 31.40 13.82 -7.68
N GLN A 398 30.78 14.74 -6.95
CA GLN A 398 31.38 15.35 -5.76
C GLN A 398 31.68 14.31 -4.68
N LEU A 399 30.79 13.32 -4.47
CA LEU A 399 31.03 12.22 -3.54
C LEU A 399 32.17 11.31 -3.99
N GLN A 400 32.32 11.08 -5.31
CA GLN A 400 33.45 10.33 -5.86
C GLN A 400 34.78 11.06 -5.68
N GLU A 401 34.81 12.38 -5.95
CA GLU A 401 36.00 13.23 -5.77
C GLU A 401 36.44 13.30 -4.30
N GLN A 402 35.48 13.30 -3.37
CA GLN A 402 35.75 13.24 -1.93
C GLN A 402 36.16 11.85 -1.42
N GLY A 403 36.18 10.83 -2.29
CA GLY A 403 36.45 9.44 -1.90
C GLY A 403 35.40 8.86 -0.94
N ALA A 404 34.20 9.45 -0.91
CA ALA A 404 33.14 9.12 0.02
C ALA A 404 32.23 7.98 -0.48
N MET A 405 32.41 7.50 -1.71
CA MET A 405 31.61 6.42 -2.29
C MET A 405 32.11 5.03 -1.85
N ARG A 406 31.18 4.13 -1.53
CA ARG A 406 31.44 2.71 -1.26
C ARG A 406 30.59 1.79 -2.13
N ARG A 407 30.94 0.50 -2.17
CA ARG A 407 30.07 -0.54 -2.73
C ARG A 407 28.93 -0.86 -1.75
N ASP A 408 27.77 -1.23 -2.27
CA ASP A 408 26.58 -1.51 -1.45
C ASP A 408 26.80 -2.66 -0.44
N ASN A 409 27.68 -3.61 -0.73
CA ASN A 409 27.98 -4.76 0.15
C ASN A 409 28.93 -4.44 1.32
N ASP A 410 29.63 -3.30 1.30
CA ASP A 410 30.66 -2.95 2.29
C ASP A 410 30.08 -2.00 3.36
N ARG A 411 28.92 -2.36 3.92
CA ARG A 411 28.16 -1.50 4.83
C ARG A 411 28.82 -1.45 6.22
N VAL A 412 29.72 -0.49 6.42
CA VAL A 412 30.23 -0.11 7.74
C VAL A 412 29.35 1.02 8.30
N PRO A 413 28.57 0.79 9.37
CA PRO A 413 27.77 1.84 10.01
C PRO A 413 28.68 2.96 10.56
N GLY A 414 28.27 4.23 10.42
CA GLY A 414 29.01 5.37 10.97
C GLY A 414 30.35 5.70 10.28
N SER A 415 30.57 5.22 9.05
CA SER A 415 31.77 5.58 8.27
C SER A 415 31.59 6.87 7.44
N GLY A 416 30.37 7.44 7.40
CA GLY A 416 30.02 8.56 6.52
C GLY A 416 30.13 8.27 5.02
N CYS A 417 30.41 7.02 4.62
CA CYS A 417 30.52 6.61 3.22
C CYS A 417 29.14 6.33 2.63
N VAL A 418 28.92 6.77 1.39
CA VAL A 418 27.65 6.74 0.69
C VAL A 418 27.66 5.60 -0.33
N SER A 419 26.67 4.71 -0.26
CA SER A 419 26.42 3.71 -1.30
C SER A 419 25.51 4.29 -2.40
N GLN A 420 25.36 3.60 -3.54
CA GLN A 420 24.45 4.09 -4.59
C GLN A 420 22.99 4.11 -4.11
N ALA A 421 22.58 3.10 -3.33
CA ALA A 421 21.27 3.05 -2.69
C ALA A 421 21.10 4.17 -1.64
N ASP A 422 22.12 4.43 -0.81
CA ASP A 422 22.09 5.51 0.19
C ASP A 422 21.92 6.88 -0.49
N LEU A 423 22.63 7.13 -1.61
CA LEU A 423 22.50 8.35 -2.42
C LEU A 423 21.08 8.54 -2.95
N ASP A 424 20.50 7.48 -3.52
CA ASP A 424 19.19 7.53 -4.16
C ASP A 424 18.09 7.86 -3.14
N ILE A 425 18.11 7.21 -1.99
CA ILE A 425 17.16 7.42 -0.88
C ILE A 425 17.33 8.82 -0.29
N ALA A 426 18.56 9.22 0.02
CA ALA A 426 18.84 10.50 0.65
C ALA A 426 18.53 11.69 -0.27
N PHE A 427 18.85 11.58 -1.57
CA PHE A 427 18.54 12.61 -2.55
C PHE A 427 17.01 12.78 -2.70
N ALA A 428 16.26 11.68 -2.81
CA ALA A 428 14.80 11.74 -2.89
C ALA A 428 14.18 12.34 -1.61
N ALA A 429 14.72 12.02 -0.44
CA ALA A 429 14.27 12.59 0.83
C ALA A 429 14.57 14.10 0.92
N ALA A 430 15.76 14.54 0.49
CA ALA A 430 16.15 15.94 0.44
C ALA A 430 15.27 16.75 -0.53
N GLU A 431 14.99 16.20 -1.71
CA GLU A 431 14.09 16.78 -2.71
C GLU A 431 12.67 16.94 -2.16
N ALA A 432 12.12 15.89 -1.54
CA ALA A 432 10.80 15.94 -0.93
C ALA A 432 10.73 16.97 0.21
N ARG A 433 11.78 17.09 1.02
CA ARG A 433 11.87 18.09 2.09
C ARG A 433 11.88 19.52 1.54
N ALA A 434 12.69 19.79 0.52
CA ALA A 434 12.77 21.10 -0.12
C ALA A 434 11.44 21.50 -0.76
N LEU A 435 10.77 20.57 -1.46
CA LEU A 435 9.44 20.82 -2.06
C LEU A 435 8.37 21.13 -1.01
N ARG A 436 8.35 20.39 0.09
CA ARG A 436 7.43 20.65 1.20
C ARG A 436 7.70 22.00 1.86
N GLY A 437 8.98 22.34 2.07
CA GLY A 437 9.39 23.63 2.59
C GLY A 437 8.84 24.77 1.75
N MET A 438 9.15 24.78 0.45
CA MET A 438 8.67 25.80 -0.49
C MET A 438 7.14 25.93 -0.50
N ALA A 439 6.41 24.82 -0.51
CA ALA A 439 4.95 24.86 -0.49
C ALA A 439 4.38 25.47 0.80
N LEU A 440 5.00 25.21 1.95
CA LEU A 440 4.54 25.69 3.26
C LEU A 440 4.99 27.11 3.58
N THR A 441 6.24 27.47 3.26
CA THR A 441 6.83 28.78 3.63
C THR A 441 6.58 29.85 2.58
N GLU A 442 6.66 29.51 1.29
CA GLU A 442 6.55 30.45 0.18
C GLU A 442 5.16 30.42 -0.46
N GLY A 443 4.35 29.39 -0.19
CA GLY A 443 3.03 29.21 -0.80
C GLY A 443 3.09 28.91 -2.30
N LEU A 444 4.26 28.51 -2.80
CA LEU A 444 4.53 28.24 -4.21
C LEU A 444 4.71 26.75 -4.45
N ARG A 445 4.19 26.30 -5.59
CA ARG A 445 4.35 24.93 -6.09
C ARG A 445 5.58 24.83 -7.00
N ILE A 446 5.99 23.60 -7.28
CA ILE A 446 7.13 23.27 -8.17
C ILE A 446 7.04 23.87 -9.59
N ASP A 447 5.85 24.24 -10.05
CA ASP A 447 5.62 24.90 -11.33
C ASP A 447 5.40 26.41 -11.23
N GLY A 448 5.65 27.01 -10.06
CA GLY A 448 5.52 28.45 -9.81
C GLY A 448 4.09 28.92 -9.56
N ARG A 449 3.11 28.01 -9.53
CA ARG A 449 1.71 28.33 -9.23
C ARG A 449 1.49 28.47 -7.73
N GLY A 450 0.58 29.36 -7.33
CA GLY A 450 0.08 29.42 -5.96
C GLY A 450 -0.75 28.19 -5.57
N ILE A 451 -1.06 28.06 -4.29
CA ILE A 451 -1.82 26.92 -3.73
C ILE A 451 -3.20 26.78 -4.38
N HIS A 452 -3.85 27.90 -4.70
CA HIS A 452 -5.21 27.93 -5.28
C HIS A 452 -5.22 28.04 -6.82
N ASP A 453 -4.07 28.16 -7.46
CA ASP A 453 -4.00 28.42 -8.90
C ASP A 453 -4.18 27.15 -9.72
N ILE A 454 -5.13 27.19 -10.65
CA ILE A 454 -5.39 26.12 -11.61
C ILE A 454 -4.47 26.32 -12.84
N ARG A 455 -4.08 25.22 -13.51
CA ARG A 455 -3.35 25.31 -14.79
C ARG A 455 -4.25 25.94 -15.86
N PRO A 456 -3.70 26.64 -16.86
CA PRO A 456 -4.54 27.12 -17.96
C PRO A 456 -5.20 25.93 -18.66
N LEU A 457 -6.48 26.11 -19.00
CA LEU A 457 -7.36 25.09 -19.55
C LEU A 457 -7.66 25.46 -21.00
N GLU A 458 -7.54 24.50 -21.90
CA GLU A 458 -7.95 24.62 -23.30
C GLU A 458 -9.03 23.55 -23.55
N THR A 459 -10.04 23.87 -24.34
CA THR A 459 -11.12 22.93 -24.64
C THR A 459 -11.51 23.09 -26.10
N GLU A 460 -11.46 22.01 -26.86
CA GLU A 460 -11.77 22.00 -28.28
C GLU A 460 -12.85 20.97 -28.57
N VAL A 461 -14.00 21.36 -29.10
CA VAL A 461 -15.07 20.39 -29.38
C VAL A 461 -15.24 20.28 -30.88
N GLU A 462 -14.83 19.15 -31.46
CA GLU A 462 -14.95 18.88 -32.89
C GLU A 462 -16.04 17.86 -33.21
N ASP A 463 -17.15 18.30 -33.81
CA ASP A 463 -18.15 17.40 -34.38
C ASP A 463 -17.61 16.76 -35.67
N GLN A 464 -16.85 15.66 -35.52
CA GLN A 464 -16.39 14.89 -36.65
C GLN A 464 -17.55 14.07 -37.26
N GLN A 465 -17.94 14.40 -38.50
CA GLN A 465 -18.85 13.58 -39.31
C GLN A 465 -18.08 12.73 -40.35
N PRO A 466 -18.47 11.46 -40.59
CA PRO A 466 -18.74 10.34 -39.68
C PRO A 466 -17.47 9.48 -39.51
N ALA A 467 -17.18 8.90 -38.34
CA ALA A 467 -18.08 8.07 -37.56
C ALA A 467 -18.31 8.57 -36.12
N SER A 468 -19.52 9.09 -35.89
CA SER A 468 -20.16 9.34 -34.59
C SER A 468 -19.41 10.23 -33.59
N GLY A 469 -19.55 11.55 -33.75
CA GLY A 469 -19.65 12.56 -32.68
C GLY A 469 -18.51 12.62 -31.67
N CYS A 470 -17.54 13.49 -31.92
CA CYS A 470 -16.37 13.69 -31.05
C CYS A 470 -16.47 15.04 -30.28
N PRO A 471 -16.04 15.05 -29.02
CA PRO A 471 -15.41 16.26 -28.46
C PRO A 471 -13.93 15.98 -28.10
N LEU A 472 -13.02 16.90 -28.40
CA LEU A 472 -11.68 16.92 -27.80
C LEU A 472 -11.77 17.69 -26.46
N LEU A 473 -10.80 17.54 -25.56
CA LEU A 473 -10.63 18.43 -24.41
C LEU A 473 -9.14 18.49 -24.07
N GLU A 474 -8.54 19.69 -24.02
CA GLU A 474 -7.08 19.85 -23.94
C GLU A 474 -6.61 20.57 -22.66
N ALA A 475 -6.15 19.85 -21.64
CA ALA A 475 -5.38 20.50 -20.56
C ALA A 475 -3.87 20.48 -20.89
N LEU A 476 -3.20 21.64 -20.79
CA LEU A 476 -1.82 21.92 -21.26
C LEU A 476 -0.69 20.97 -20.79
N GLN A 477 -0.94 20.05 -19.85
CA GLN A 477 0.04 19.06 -19.38
C GLN A 477 -0.53 17.65 -19.18
N THR A 478 -1.83 17.48 -19.33
CA THR A 478 -2.54 16.21 -19.20
C THR A 478 -3.54 16.17 -20.33
N ARG A 479 -3.24 15.39 -21.37
CA ARG A 479 -4.07 15.29 -22.56
C ARG A 479 -4.90 14.02 -22.46
N ASP A 480 -6.21 14.18 -22.37
CA ASP A 480 -7.16 13.08 -22.38
C ASP A 480 -8.09 13.26 -23.59
N VAL A 481 -8.31 12.17 -24.33
CA VAL A 481 -9.21 12.15 -25.48
C VAL A 481 -10.41 11.29 -25.11
N PHE A 482 -11.61 11.89 -25.13
CA PHE A 482 -12.85 11.21 -24.80
C PHE A 482 -13.66 10.94 -26.07
N LEU A 483 -14.08 9.69 -26.28
CA LEU A 483 -14.88 9.29 -27.44
C LEU A 483 -16.25 8.79 -26.96
N LEU A 484 -17.32 9.43 -27.43
CA LEU A 484 -18.69 9.03 -27.12
C LEU A 484 -19.28 8.26 -28.30
N LYS A 485 -19.61 6.98 -28.07
CA LYS A 485 -20.26 6.13 -29.07
C LYS A 485 -21.67 5.79 -28.63
N SER A 486 -22.65 6.14 -29.47
CA SER A 486 -24.03 5.70 -29.32
C SER A 486 -24.25 4.42 -30.13
N SER A 487 -24.63 3.32 -29.49
CA SER A 487 -25.10 2.10 -30.16
C SER A 487 -26.57 1.84 -29.80
N LYS A 488 -27.35 1.34 -30.77
CA LYS A 488 -28.68 0.82 -30.46
C LYS A 488 -28.50 -0.57 -29.83
N ALA A 489 -29.11 -0.78 -28.67
CA ALA A 489 -29.14 -2.09 -28.03
C ALA A 489 -29.73 -3.13 -29.01
N ASN A 490 -29.05 -4.26 -29.18
CA ASN A 490 -29.51 -5.32 -30.07
C ASN A 490 -30.71 -6.03 -29.41
N PRO A 491 -31.92 -5.99 -29.99
CA PRO A 491 -33.14 -6.52 -29.37
C PRO A 491 -33.17 -8.05 -29.22
N ARG A 492 -32.10 -8.77 -29.57
CA ARG A 492 -31.99 -10.23 -29.39
C ARG A 492 -31.49 -10.66 -28.01
N ASN A 493 -31.15 -9.72 -27.12
CA ASN A 493 -30.64 -9.98 -25.77
C ASN A 493 -31.60 -9.54 -24.65
N SER A 494 -32.89 -9.28 -24.97
CA SER A 494 -33.94 -9.07 -23.96
C SER A 494 -34.69 -10.36 -23.66
#